data_AF-L5L2W3-F1
#
_entry.id   AF-L5L2W3-F1
#
_cell.length_a   1.000
_cell.length_b   1.000
_cell.length_c   1.000
_cell.angle_alpha   90.00
_cell.angle_beta   90.00
_cell.angle_gamma   90.00
#
_symmetry.space_group_name_H-M   'P 1'
#
loop_
_entity.id
_entity.type
_entity.pdbx_description
1 polymer ?
#
loop_
_entity_poly.entity_id
_entity_poly.type
_entity_poly.pdbx_seq_one_letter_code
_entity_poly.pdbx_strand_id
1 'polypeptide(L)'
;MEHIREETREPGTGNFKKADIDRTQCDLCGVKFTRGPENYFNPSKDFEGETSEAVAFPGAELDDKEDRERNSESYEQHIHLEGHQRQKMAYQIYSKFFHEKVDPAINEGKLVVQDIEQSMWIRNHPGSRLQSHIHQRKVQENIKKVSDMVEDLYRRKAWAGAEEVMTRLVNTLTPSVKDAREWLTKTEVCLKEEGIVQEDNYENEAEDFGELCPRRRRQKWRKQRKY
;
A
#
# COMPACT_ATOMS: atom_id res chain seq x y z
N MET A 1 -12.22 -40.51 -1.01
CA MET A 1 -12.76 -39.16 -1.24
C MET A 1 -12.25 -38.27 -0.13
N GLU A 2 -11.10 -37.63 -0.35
CA GLU A 2 -10.69 -36.50 0.46
C GLU A 2 -10.47 -35.36 -0.53
N HIS A 3 -11.41 -34.42 -0.53
CA HIS A 3 -11.35 -33.23 -1.35
C HIS A 3 -10.22 -32.36 -0.81
N ILE A 4 -9.03 -32.47 -1.42
CA ILE A 4 -8.04 -31.41 -1.39
C ILE A 4 -8.70 -30.24 -2.10
N ARG A 5 -9.32 -29.34 -1.33
CA ARG A 5 -9.70 -28.02 -1.83
C ARG A 5 -8.40 -27.27 -2.06
N GLU A 6 -7.88 -27.44 -3.27
CA GLU A 6 -6.89 -26.56 -3.85
C GLU A 6 -7.57 -25.20 -4.01
N GLU A 7 -7.49 -24.39 -2.96
CA GLU A 7 -7.98 -23.02 -2.98
C GLU A 7 -7.02 -22.23 -3.88
N THR A 8 -7.50 -21.97 -5.09
CA THR A 8 -6.93 -21.10 -6.13
C THR A 8 -6.09 -19.99 -5.52
N ARG A 9 -4.77 -20.09 -5.71
CA ARG A 9 -3.87 -18.95 -5.60
C ARG A 9 -4.32 -17.92 -6.62
N GLU A 10 -4.95 -16.85 -6.16
CA GLU A 10 -5.02 -15.62 -6.95
C GLU A 10 -3.71 -14.86 -6.77
N PRO A 11 -2.91 -14.70 -7.82
CA PRO A 11 -1.82 -13.75 -7.82
C PRO A 11 -2.37 -12.40 -8.29
N GLY A 12 -2.50 -11.40 -7.40
CA GLY A 12 -2.61 -10.01 -7.85
C GLY A 12 -3.51 -9.08 -7.03
N THR A 13 -2.99 -7.88 -6.79
CA THR A 13 -3.77 -6.63 -6.63
C THR A 13 -4.67 -6.43 -5.40
N GLY A 14 -4.79 -7.39 -4.49
CA GLY A 14 -5.52 -7.18 -3.23
C GLY A 14 -4.77 -6.30 -2.23
N ASN A 15 -5.44 -5.35 -1.57
CA ASN A 15 -4.86 -4.60 -0.44
C ASN A 15 -4.67 -5.49 0.82
N PHE A 16 -5.15 -6.73 0.79
CA PHE A 16 -5.10 -7.70 1.88
C PHE A 16 -4.01 -8.74 1.67
N LYS A 17 -3.27 -9.07 2.74
CA LYS A 17 -2.28 -10.15 2.71
C LYS A 17 -2.84 -11.41 3.37
N LYS A 18 -3.00 -12.48 2.58
CA LYS A 18 -3.47 -13.78 3.08
C LYS A 18 -2.39 -14.44 3.95
N ALA A 19 -2.80 -15.00 5.09
CA ALA A 19 -1.92 -15.80 5.95
C ALA A 19 -2.10 -17.27 5.60
N ASP A 20 -1.11 -17.82 4.89
CA ASP A 20 -1.14 -19.21 4.43
C ASP A 20 -0.59 -20.16 5.50
N ILE A 21 -1.12 -21.39 5.50
CA ILE A 21 -0.69 -22.44 6.43
C ILE A 21 -0.40 -23.68 5.59
N ASP A 22 0.85 -24.13 5.61
CA ASP A 22 1.29 -25.34 4.94
C ASP A 22 2.13 -26.22 5.88
N ARG A 23 2.59 -27.37 5.39
CA ARG A 23 3.37 -28.34 6.18
C ARG A 23 4.78 -27.84 6.54
N THR A 24 5.20 -26.69 6.02
CA THR A 24 6.52 -26.08 6.25
C THR A 24 6.43 -24.84 7.13
N GLN A 25 5.32 -24.10 7.09
CA GLN A 25 5.13 -22.89 7.87
C GLN A 25 3.65 -22.58 8.14
N CYS A 26 3.43 -21.84 9.22
CA CYS A 26 2.14 -21.27 9.58
C CYS A 26 2.27 -19.75 9.62
N ASP A 27 1.88 -19.06 8.55
CA ASP A 27 1.92 -17.58 8.50
C ASP A 27 0.91 -16.96 9.44
N LEU A 28 -0.08 -17.70 9.92
CA LEU A 28 -1.01 -17.23 10.93
C LEU A 28 -0.31 -17.01 12.27
N CYS A 29 0.56 -17.96 12.66
CA CYS A 29 1.26 -17.98 13.94
C CYS A 29 2.72 -17.50 13.85
N GLY A 30 3.28 -17.39 12.63
CA GLY A 30 4.69 -17.08 12.41
C GLY A 30 5.65 -18.25 12.68
N VAL A 31 5.14 -19.48 12.79
CA VAL A 31 5.93 -20.67 13.13
C VAL A 31 6.41 -21.36 11.86
N LYS A 32 7.65 -21.85 11.85
CA LYS A 32 8.20 -22.73 10.81
C LYS A 32 8.32 -24.14 11.35
N PHE A 33 7.83 -25.12 10.60
CA PHE A 33 7.92 -26.53 10.96
C PHE A 33 9.26 -27.09 10.50
N THR A 34 10.01 -27.68 11.42
CA THR A 34 11.23 -28.41 11.09
C THR A 34 10.84 -29.74 10.47
N ARG A 35 11.29 -30.00 9.24
CA ARG A 35 11.19 -31.33 8.65
C ARG A 35 12.30 -32.16 9.29
N GLY A 36 11.95 -33.02 10.23
CA GLY A 36 12.92 -33.89 10.91
C GLY A 36 13.80 -34.66 9.90
N PRO A 37 15.10 -34.87 10.18
CA PRO A 37 16.00 -35.63 9.32
C PRO A 37 15.54 -37.10 9.11
N GLU A 38 14.59 -37.58 9.90
CA GLU A 38 14.01 -38.93 9.79
C GLU A 38 13.32 -39.18 8.44
N ASN A 39 12.93 -38.13 7.69
CA ASN A 39 12.28 -38.28 6.38
C ASN A 39 13.25 -38.31 5.19
N TYR A 40 14.56 -38.06 5.40
CA TYR A 40 15.58 -38.17 4.35
C TYR A 40 16.37 -39.47 4.43
N PHE A 41 16.45 -40.07 5.62
CA PHE A 41 17.06 -41.37 5.82
C PHE A 41 16.00 -42.34 6.31
N ASN A 42 15.32 -43.00 5.37
CA ASN A 42 14.92 -44.37 5.66
C ASN A 42 16.22 -45.12 5.95
N PRO A 43 16.47 -45.62 7.16
CA PRO A 43 17.52 -46.59 7.34
C PRO A 43 16.97 -47.88 6.74
N SER A 44 17.02 -47.99 5.41
CA SER A 44 17.17 -49.30 4.81
C SER A 44 18.41 -49.87 5.48
N LYS A 45 18.17 -50.88 6.32
CA LYS A 45 19.17 -51.84 6.76
C LYS A 45 20.20 -52.04 5.65
N ASP A 46 21.45 -52.07 6.08
CA ASP A 46 22.65 -52.42 5.31
C ASP A 46 23.46 -51.19 4.88
N PHE A 47 24.33 -50.73 5.79
CA PHE A 47 25.76 -50.63 5.47
C PHE A 47 26.57 -50.45 6.77
N GLU A 48 27.30 -51.50 7.16
CA GLU A 48 28.49 -51.41 8.00
C GLU A 48 29.59 -50.67 7.23
N GLY A 49 30.28 -49.71 7.84
CA GLY A 49 31.39 -49.04 7.18
C GLY A 49 31.89 -47.79 7.89
N GLU A 50 32.69 -48.02 8.95
CA GLU A 50 33.94 -47.32 9.27
C GLU A 50 34.05 -45.77 9.24
N THR A 51 34.26 -45.24 10.46
CA THR A 51 34.99 -44.03 10.87
C THR A 51 35.53 -43.05 9.81
N SER A 52 35.21 -41.75 9.97
CA SER A 52 36.19 -40.70 9.73
C SER A 52 35.91 -39.43 10.55
N GLU A 53 37.00 -38.90 11.09
CA GLU A 53 37.15 -37.79 12.03
C GLU A 53 37.25 -36.41 11.32
N ALA A 54 37.11 -35.33 12.10
CA ALA A 54 37.42 -33.91 11.84
C ALA A 54 36.36 -33.11 11.03
N VAL A 55 36.03 -31.84 11.31
CA VAL A 55 36.82 -30.66 11.70
C VAL A 55 35.90 -29.63 12.40
N ALA A 56 36.39 -28.98 13.45
CA ALA A 56 35.75 -27.83 14.10
C ALA A 56 35.97 -26.53 13.31
N PHE A 57 34.93 -25.70 13.21
CA PHE A 57 35.04 -24.27 12.89
C PHE A 57 34.29 -23.45 13.97
N PRO A 58 34.93 -22.45 14.60
CA PRO A 58 34.26 -21.53 15.52
C PRO A 58 33.85 -20.22 14.82
N GLY A 59 32.75 -19.62 15.28
CA GLY A 59 32.50 -18.18 15.11
C GLY A 59 31.32 -17.80 14.22
N ALA A 60 30.15 -17.67 14.83
CA ALA A 60 29.21 -16.57 14.58
C ALA A 60 28.17 -16.59 15.70
N GLU A 61 28.43 -15.81 16.76
CA GLU A 61 27.39 -15.40 17.70
C GLU A 61 26.40 -14.53 16.93
N LEU A 62 25.23 -15.08 16.64
CA LEU A 62 24.04 -14.28 16.41
C LEU A 62 23.00 -14.69 17.44
N ASP A 63 22.68 -13.67 18.23
CA ASP A 63 21.57 -13.49 19.15
C ASP A 63 20.24 -13.96 18.53
N ASP A 64 19.89 -15.23 18.73
CA ASP A 64 18.60 -15.84 18.36
C ASP A 64 18.25 -16.96 19.36
N LYS A 65 18.51 -16.73 20.66
CA LYS A 65 18.24 -17.73 21.70
C LYS A 65 16.78 -17.75 22.18
N GLU A 66 15.97 -16.75 21.85
CA GLU A 66 14.56 -16.69 22.30
C GLU A 66 13.57 -17.32 21.29
N ASP A 67 13.94 -17.44 20.01
CA ASP A 67 13.10 -18.05 18.97
C ASP A 67 13.31 -19.57 18.80
N ARG A 68 14.30 -20.14 19.49
CA ARG A 68 14.70 -21.54 19.27
C ARG A 68 13.84 -22.56 20.02
N GLU A 69 13.11 -22.15 21.04
CA GLU A 69 12.41 -23.06 21.97
C GLU A 69 10.98 -23.46 21.55
N ARG A 70 10.42 -22.88 20.48
CA ARG A 70 9.13 -23.32 19.90
C ARG A 70 9.25 -24.31 18.74
N ASN A 71 10.46 -24.63 18.27
CA ASN A 71 10.70 -25.22 16.95
C ASN A 71 10.69 -26.76 16.89
N SER A 72 9.86 -27.41 17.69
CA SER A 72 9.69 -28.88 17.66
C SER A 72 8.23 -29.30 17.79
N GLU A 73 7.31 -28.54 17.19
CA GLU A 73 5.93 -28.98 16.96
C GLU A 73 5.77 -29.46 15.52
N SER A 74 5.24 -30.67 15.33
CA SER A 74 4.80 -31.12 14.00
C SER A 74 3.60 -30.30 13.52
N TYR A 75 3.45 -30.14 12.20
CA TYR A 75 2.32 -29.44 11.59
C TYR A 75 0.97 -29.94 12.14
N GLU A 76 0.82 -31.26 12.23
CA GLU A 76 -0.39 -31.93 12.70
C GLU A 76 -0.71 -31.59 14.15
N GLN A 77 0.29 -31.51 15.03
CA GLN A 77 0.07 -31.11 16.42
C GLN A 77 -0.25 -29.61 16.52
N HIS A 78 0.46 -28.77 15.76
CA HIS A 78 0.31 -27.32 15.81
C HIS A 78 -1.11 -26.85 15.48
N ILE A 79 -1.72 -27.41 14.43
CA ILE A 79 -3.08 -27.02 14.02
C ILE A 79 -4.14 -27.36 15.08
N HIS A 80 -3.87 -28.30 15.99
CA HIS A 80 -4.78 -28.68 17.06
C HIS A 80 -4.59 -27.87 18.34
N LEU A 81 -3.57 -27.02 18.42
CA LEU A 81 -3.35 -26.16 19.59
C LEU A 81 -4.46 -25.13 19.74
N GLU A 82 -4.92 -24.93 20.98
CA GLU A 82 -5.92 -23.93 21.30
C GLU A 82 -5.46 -22.51 20.92
N GLY A 83 -4.16 -22.21 21.09
CA GLY A 83 -3.57 -20.95 20.66
C GLY A 83 -3.70 -20.71 19.16
N HIS A 84 -3.45 -21.75 18.35
CA HIS A 84 -3.63 -21.70 16.90
C HIS A 84 -5.10 -21.46 16.53
N GLN A 85 -6.03 -22.21 17.13
CA GLN A 85 -7.46 -22.06 16.86
C GLN A 85 -7.98 -20.66 17.22
N ARG A 86 -7.53 -20.09 18.34
CA ARG A 86 -7.87 -18.71 18.73
C ARG A 86 -7.33 -17.69 17.73
N GLN A 87 -6.08 -17.82 17.29
CA GLN A 87 -5.54 -16.94 16.26
C GLN A 87 -6.28 -17.09 14.92
N LYS A 88 -6.65 -18.31 14.55
CA LYS A 88 -7.38 -18.60 13.30
C LYS A 88 -8.73 -17.91 13.29
N MET A 89 -9.47 -17.99 14.41
CA MET A 89 -10.74 -17.29 14.58
C MET A 89 -10.56 -15.77 14.50
N ALA A 90 -9.57 -15.21 15.22
CA ALA A 90 -9.28 -13.77 15.18
C ALA A 90 -8.93 -13.29 13.76
N TYR A 91 -8.13 -14.07 13.02
CA TYR A 91 -7.79 -13.77 11.63
C TYR A 91 -9.01 -13.82 10.71
N GLN A 92 -9.92 -14.78 10.88
CA GLN A 92 -11.16 -14.85 10.09
C GLN A 92 -12.06 -13.64 10.33
N ILE A 93 -12.22 -13.22 11.58
CA ILE A 93 -12.98 -12.01 11.94
C ILE A 93 -12.34 -10.80 11.27
N TYR A 94 -11.03 -10.65 11.40
CA TYR A 94 -10.29 -9.55 10.80
C TYR A 94 -10.38 -9.54 9.27
N SER A 95 -10.21 -10.69 8.61
CA SER A 95 -10.29 -10.82 7.16
C SER A 95 -11.66 -10.40 6.64
N LYS A 96 -12.74 -10.84 7.30
CA LYS A 96 -14.10 -10.42 6.96
C LYS A 96 -14.27 -8.90 7.12
N PHE A 97 -13.86 -8.35 8.27
CA PHE A 97 -13.90 -6.91 8.52
C PHE A 97 -13.12 -6.12 7.46
N PHE A 98 -11.94 -6.60 7.08
CA PHE A 98 -11.09 -5.97 6.09
C PHE A 98 -11.84 -5.82 4.76
N HIS A 99 -12.40 -6.91 4.24
CA HIS A 99 -13.12 -6.90 2.97
C HIS A 99 -14.42 -6.09 3.02
N GLU A 100 -15.11 -6.05 4.17
CA GLU A 100 -16.36 -5.31 4.30
C GLU A 100 -16.18 -3.81 4.53
N LYS A 101 -15.10 -3.38 5.20
CA LYS A 101 -14.95 -2.00 5.67
C LYS A 101 -13.67 -1.31 5.19
N VAL A 102 -12.54 -2.00 5.24
CA VAL A 102 -11.24 -1.40 4.95
C VAL A 102 -11.02 -1.28 3.45
N ASP A 103 -11.20 -2.38 2.72
CA ASP A 103 -10.95 -2.43 1.28
C ASP A 103 -11.83 -1.44 0.50
N PRO A 104 -13.16 -1.34 0.77
CA PRO A 104 -14.00 -0.35 0.12
C PRO A 104 -13.56 1.09 0.41
N ALA A 105 -13.15 1.40 1.65
CA ALA A 105 -12.70 2.74 2.02
C ALA A 105 -11.39 3.14 1.31
N ILE A 106 -10.45 2.18 1.18
CA ILE A 106 -9.21 2.39 0.41
C ILE A 106 -9.56 2.63 -1.07
N ASN A 107 -10.43 1.81 -1.65
CA ASN A 107 -10.79 1.90 -3.06
C ASN A 107 -11.54 3.20 -3.36
N GLU A 108 -12.47 3.62 -2.50
CA GLU A 108 -13.15 4.91 -2.62
C GLU A 108 -12.16 6.07 -2.56
N GLY A 109 -11.19 6.02 -1.65
CA GLY A 109 -10.14 7.04 -1.58
C GLY A 109 -9.26 7.09 -2.83
N LYS A 110 -8.87 5.92 -3.38
CA LYS A 110 -8.14 5.85 -4.65
C LYS A 110 -8.94 6.45 -5.81
N LEU A 111 -10.24 6.16 -5.88
CA LEU A 111 -11.14 6.71 -6.91
C LEU A 111 -11.22 8.24 -6.80
N VAL A 112 -11.45 8.80 -5.62
CA VAL A 112 -11.53 10.26 -5.45
C VAL A 112 -10.22 10.96 -5.84
N VAL A 113 -9.07 10.37 -5.51
CA VAL A 113 -7.77 10.91 -5.94
C VAL A 113 -7.68 10.91 -7.47
N GLN A 114 -8.07 9.82 -8.13
CA GLN A 114 -8.11 9.74 -9.60
C GLN A 114 -9.07 10.75 -10.22
N ASP A 115 -10.27 10.93 -9.65
CA ASP A 115 -11.27 11.89 -10.13
C ASP A 115 -10.72 13.33 -10.07
N ILE A 116 -10.07 13.70 -8.96
CA ILE A 116 -9.41 15.01 -8.82
C ILE A 116 -8.28 15.16 -9.85
N GLU A 117 -7.47 14.12 -10.06
CA GLU A 117 -6.40 14.15 -11.07
C GLU A 117 -6.94 14.30 -12.49
N GLN A 118 -8.07 13.70 -12.81
CA GLN A 118 -8.66 13.67 -14.16
C GLN A 118 -9.58 14.86 -14.46
N SER A 119 -10.02 15.62 -13.45
CA SER A 119 -10.91 16.76 -13.64
C SER A 119 -10.29 17.84 -14.53
N MET A 120 -10.88 18.04 -15.71
CA MET A 120 -10.44 19.04 -16.69
C MET A 120 -10.57 20.47 -16.15
N TRP A 121 -11.63 20.73 -15.38
CA TRP A 121 -11.87 22.03 -14.74
C TRP A 121 -10.74 22.39 -13.77
N ILE A 122 -10.33 21.45 -12.92
CA ILE A 122 -9.22 21.69 -11.98
C ILE A 122 -7.88 21.88 -12.71
N ARG A 123 -7.63 21.11 -13.78
CA ARG A 123 -6.38 21.23 -14.54
C ARG A 123 -6.22 22.59 -15.21
N ASN A 124 -7.31 23.20 -15.68
CA ASN A 124 -7.29 24.44 -16.46
C ASN A 124 -7.27 25.70 -15.59
N HIS A 125 -7.60 25.61 -14.30
CA HIS A 125 -7.63 26.76 -13.38
C HIS A 125 -6.45 26.74 -12.39
N PRO A 126 -5.49 27.69 -12.47
CA PRO A 126 -4.31 27.70 -11.61
C PRO A 126 -4.61 27.77 -10.10
N GLY A 127 -5.69 28.44 -9.71
CA GLY A 127 -6.06 28.63 -8.31
C GLY A 127 -6.52 27.35 -7.59
N SER A 128 -7.16 26.42 -8.31
CA SER A 128 -7.68 25.17 -7.74
C SER A 128 -6.62 24.06 -7.67
N ARG A 129 -5.50 24.18 -8.40
CA ARG A 129 -4.40 23.20 -8.40
C ARG A 129 -3.80 22.97 -7.02
N LEU A 130 -3.53 24.02 -6.25
CA LEU A 130 -2.93 23.87 -4.93
C LEU A 130 -3.87 23.11 -3.97
N GLN A 131 -5.14 23.48 -3.96
CA GLN A 131 -6.15 22.81 -3.13
C GLN A 131 -6.35 21.34 -3.55
N SER A 132 -6.33 21.06 -4.85
CA SER A 132 -6.39 19.69 -5.38
C SER A 132 -5.27 18.81 -4.80
N HIS A 133 -4.05 19.33 -4.77
CA HIS A 133 -2.90 18.62 -4.21
C HIS A 133 -3.01 18.41 -2.70
N ILE A 134 -3.58 19.37 -1.97
CA ILE A 134 -3.81 19.22 -0.53
C ILE A 134 -4.79 18.09 -0.26
N HIS A 135 -5.93 18.06 -0.96
CA HIS A 135 -6.93 17.00 -0.81
C HIS A 135 -6.39 15.63 -1.24
N GLN A 136 -5.72 15.55 -2.39
CA GLN A 136 -5.08 14.32 -2.86
C GLN A 136 -4.06 13.79 -1.86
N ARG A 137 -3.12 14.63 -1.42
CA ARG A 137 -2.06 14.24 -0.49
C ARG A 137 -2.65 13.73 0.82
N LYS A 138 -3.64 14.42 1.38
CA LYS A 138 -4.30 14.01 2.63
C LYS A 138 -4.93 12.63 2.51
N VAL A 139 -5.66 12.36 1.41
CA VAL A 139 -6.29 11.05 1.18
C VAL A 139 -5.23 9.97 0.95
N GLN A 140 -4.22 10.23 0.12
CA GLN A 140 -3.13 9.29 -0.15
C GLN A 140 -2.33 8.94 1.11
N GLU A 141 -2.03 9.91 1.97
CA GLU A 141 -1.35 9.68 3.24
C GLU A 141 -2.18 8.80 4.19
N ASN A 142 -3.50 9.02 4.25
CA ASN A 142 -4.39 8.17 5.05
C ASN A 142 -4.47 6.75 4.49
N ILE A 143 -4.59 6.57 3.17
CA ILE A 143 -4.55 5.25 2.52
C ILE A 143 -3.23 4.54 2.83
N LYS A 144 -2.11 5.28 2.76
CA LYS A 144 -0.79 4.73 3.08
C LYS A 144 -0.72 4.26 4.53
N LYS A 145 -1.17 5.07 5.50
CA LYS A 145 -1.22 4.66 6.92
C LYS A 145 -2.04 3.38 7.14
N VAL A 146 -3.18 3.25 6.46
CA VAL A 146 -4.00 2.04 6.51
C VAL A 146 -3.22 0.85 5.94
N SER A 147 -2.58 1.02 4.78
CA SER A 147 -1.81 -0.04 4.11
C SER A 147 -0.60 -0.49 4.95
N ASP A 148 0.15 0.47 5.50
CA ASP A 148 1.30 0.22 6.38
C ASP A 148 0.87 -0.54 7.64
N MET A 149 -0.30 -0.20 8.22
CA MET A 149 -0.85 -0.90 9.38
C MET A 149 -1.27 -2.34 9.06
N VAL A 150 -1.86 -2.58 7.89
CA VAL A 150 -2.21 -3.95 7.44
C VAL A 150 -0.95 -4.81 7.35
N GLU A 151 0.13 -4.24 6.82
CA GLU A 151 1.42 -4.92 6.77
C GLU A 151 1.99 -5.19 8.18
N ASP A 152 1.92 -4.21 9.09
CA ASP A 152 2.37 -4.36 10.48
C ASP A 152 1.60 -5.46 11.23
N LEU A 153 0.27 -5.48 11.09
CA LEU A 153 -0.59 -6.53 11.65
C LEU A 153 -0.20 -7.91 11.13
N TYR A 154 0.07 -8.00 9.82
CA TYR A 154 0.52 -9.26 9.21
C TYR A 154 1.91 -9.67 9.68
N ARG A 155 2.84 -8.74 9.88
CA ARG A 155 4.19 -9.04 10.38
C ARG A 155 4.16 -9.51 11.83
N ARG A 156 3.41 -8.82 12.69
CA ARG A 156 3.31 -9.13 14.13
C ARG A 156 2.33 -10.26 14.47
N LYS A 157 1.52 -10.72 13.51
CA LYS A 157 0.45 -11.71 13.74
C LYS A 157 -0.56 -11.24 14.79
N ALA A 158 -0.74 -9.91 14.87
CA ALA A 158 -1.56 -9.25 15.89
C ALA A 158 -3.04 -9.21 15.49
N TRP A 159 -3.61 -10.37 15.20
CA TRP A 159 -4.99 -10.49 14.70
C TRP A 159 -6.02 -10.09 15.76
N ALA A 160 -5.74 -10.41 17.03
CA ALA A 160 -6.56 -10.00 18.16
C ALA A 160 -6.45 -8.47 18.34
N GLY A 161 -7.56 -7.76 18.16
CA GLY A 161 -7.61 -6.30 18.23
C GLY A 161 -7.30 -5.57 16.91
N ALA A 162 -6.97 -6.30 15.84
CA ALA A 162 -6.75 -5.73 14.51
C ALA A 162 -7.96 -4.91 14.02
N GLU A 163 -9.17 -5.39 14.29
CA GLU A 163 -10.42 -4.71 13.96
C GLU A 163 -10.52 -3.32 14.60
N GLU A 164 -10.16 -3.20 15.88
CA GLU A 164 -10.26 -1.92 16.60
C GLU A 164 -9.27 -0.89 16.04
N VAL A 165 -8.01 -1.31 15.82
CA VAL A 165 -6.97 -0.44 15.27
C VAL A 165 -7.36 0.02 13.87
N MET A 166 -7.82 -0.89 13.02
CA MET A 166 -8.21 -0.58 11.65
C MET A 166 -9.48 0.27 11.58
N THR A 167 -10.44 0.07 12.50
CA THR A 167 -11.62 0.93 12.62
C THR A 167 -11.24 2.39 12.85
N ARG A 168 -10.27 2.67 13.73
CA ARG A 168 -9.80 4.05 13.98
C ARG A 168 -9.21 4.69 12.73
N LEU A 169 -8.43 3.92 11.94
CA LEU A 169 -7.84 4.40 10.70
C LEU A 169 -8.91 4.63 9.62
N VAL A 170 -9.87 3.72 9.46
CA VAL A 170 -11.00 3.88 8.53
C VAL A 170 -11.85 5.09 8.92
N ASN A 171 -12.13 5.30 10.20
CA ASN A 171 -12.86 6.49 10.69
C ASN A 171 -12.11 7.80 10.44
N THR A 172 -10.81 7.76 10.16
CA THR A 172 -10.02 8.93 9.74
C THR A 172 -10.01 9.09 8.21
N LEU A 173 -9.91 7.96 7.49
CA LEU A 173 -9.90 7.93 6.03
C LEU A 173 -11.25 8.37 5.44
N THR A 174 -12.36 7.78 5.89
CA THR A 174 -13.70 8.01 5.32
C THR A 174 -14.10 9.49 5.31
N PRO A 175 -13.96 10.27 6.41
CA PRO A 175 -14.21 11.70 6.37
C PRO A 175 -13.28 12.44 5.40
N SER A 176 -12.00 12.08 5.34
CA SER A 176 -11.06 12.75 4.42
C SER A 176 -11.41 12.53 2.95
N VAL A 177 -11.92 11.34 2.60
CA VAL A 177 -12.41 11.01 1.26
C VAL A 177 -13.69 11.80 0.95
N LYS A 178 -14.62 11.88 1.91
CA LYS A 178 -15.84 12.67 1.78
C LYS A 178 -15.54 14.15 1.58
N ASP A 179 -14.66 14.73 2.39
CA ASP A 179 -14.23 16.13 2.26
C ASP A 179 -13.65 16.42 0.87
N ALA A 180 -12.78 15.53 0.37
CA ALA A 180 -12.16 15.66 -0.94
C ALA A 180 -13.20 15.58 -2.09
N ARG A 181 -14.17 14.68 -1.97
CA ARG A 181 -15.28 14.54 -2.93
C ARG A 181 -16.21 15.75 -2.93
N GLU A 182 -16.55 16.27 -1.75
CA GLU A 182 -17.36 17.48 -1.61
C GLU A 182 -16.65 18.70 -2.19
N TRP A 183 -15.35 18.84 -1.92
CA TRP A 183 -14.53 19.90 -2.51
C TRP A 183 -14.52 19.78 -4.04
N LEU A 184 -14.24 18.59 -4.59
CA LEU A 184 -14.24 18.35 -6.04
C LEU A 184 -15.58 18.78 -6.68
N THR A 185 -16.70 18.33 -6.12
CA THR A 185 -18.04 18.65 -6.63
C THR A 185 -18.30 20.16 -6.60
N LYS A 186 -17.99 20.84 -5.49
CA LYS A 186 -18.20 22.29 -5.34
C LYS A 186 -17.33 23.07 -6.32
N THR A 187 -16.05 22.73 -6.42
CA THR A 187 -15.11 23.41 -7.31
C THR A 187 -15.50 23.21 -8.77
N GLU A 188 -15.93 22.03 -9.19
CA GLU A 188 -16.39 21.81 -10.55
C GLU A 188 -17.64 22.63 -10.90
N VAL A 189 -18.59 22.79 -9.96
CA VAL A 189 -19.76 23.65 -10.18
C VAL A 189 -19.34 25.11 -10.31
N CYS A 190 -18.51 25.63 -9.39
CA CYS A 190 -18.05 27.02 -9.46
C CYS A 190 -17.28 27.31 -10.74
N LEU A 191 -16.38 26.42 -11.16
CA LEU A 191 -15.58 26.62 -12.38
C LEU A 191 -16.41 26.50 -13.66
N LYS A 192 -17.45 25.67 -13.67
CA LYS A 192 -18.42 25.62 -14.78
C LYS A 192 -19.20 26.92 -14.90
N GLU A 193 -19.67 27.48 -13.78
CA GLU A 193 -20.38 28.76 -13.76
C GLU A 193 -19.47 29.93 -14.16
N GLU A 194 -18.23 29.99 -13.65
CA GLU A 194 -17.26 31.02 -14.03
C GLU A 194 -16.86 30.95 -15.51
N GLY A 195 -16.72 29.74 -16.07
CA GLY A 195 -16.46 29.53 -17.49
C GLY A 195 -17.60 29.96 -18.42
N ILE A 196 -18.84 30.00 -17.93
CA ILE A 196 -20.01 30.52 -18.67
C ILE A 196 -20.02 32.06 -18.69
N VAL A 197 -19.44 32.72 -17.69
CA VAL A 197 -19.49 34.19 -17.56
C VAL A 197 -18.42 34.93 -18.38
N GLN A 198 -17.31 34.26 -18.76
CA GLN A 198 -16.21 34.92 -19.48
C GLN A 198 -16.37 35.03 -21.01
N GLU A 199 -17.40 34.44 -21.62
CA GLU A 199 -17.55 34.46 -23.10
C GLU A 199 -18.36 35.65 -23.63
N ASP A 200 -19.11 36.36 -22.77
CA ASP A 200 -20.14 37.33 -23.20
C ASP A 200 -19.84 38.82 -22.92
N ASN A 201 -18.61 39.22 -22.58
CA ASN A 201 -18.34 40.65 -22.38
C ASN A 201 -16.92 41.12 -22.69
N TYR A 202 -16.49 40.90 -23.94
CA TYR A 202 -15.48 41.75 -24.55
C TYR A 202 -16.09 42.42 -25.79
N GLU A 203 -16.97 43.40 -25.55
CA GLU A 203 -17.12 44.49 -26.51
C GLU A 203 -15.73 45.15 -26.62
N ASN A 204 -15.09 44.88 -27.76
CA ASN A 204 -13.80 45.38 -28.17
C ASN A 204 -13.87 46.91 -28.36
N GLU A 205 -13.84 47.67 -27.25
CA GLU A 205 -13.34 49.03 -27.30
C GLU A 205 -11.84 48.95 -27.57
N ALA A 206 -11.47 49.14 -28.83
CA ALA A 206 -10.10 49.25 -29.27
C ALA A 206 -9.47 50.53 -28.68
N GLU A 207 -9.01 50.45 -27.44
CA GLU A 207 -8.09 51.42 -26.88
C GLU A 207 -6.72 51.23 -27.55
N ASP A 208 -6.33 52.21 -28.37
CA ASP A 208 -5.05 52.30 -29.06
C ASP A 208 -3.91 52.49 -28.03
N PHE A 209 -3.36 51.39 -27.53
CA PHE A 209 -2.16 51.38 -26.68
C PHE A 209 -0.88 51.61 -27.51
N GLY A 210 -0.78 52.77 -28.15
CA GLY A 210 0.39 53.19 -28.94
C GLY A 210 1.67 53.47 -28.15
N GLU A 211 1.70 53.27 -26.82
CA GLU A 211 2.77 53.81 -25.96
C GLU A 211 3.77 52.81 -25.36
N LEU A 212 3.70 51.52 -25.69
CA LEU A 212 4.65 50.51 -25.17
C LEU A 212 5.47 49.80 -26.26
N CYS A 213 6.00 50.56 -27.23
CA CYS A 213 7.08 50.06 -28.06
C CYS A 213 8.44 50.17 -27.34
N PRO A 214 9.22 49.08 -27.16
CA PRO A 214 10.56 49.17 -26.61
C PRO A 214 11.45 50.02 -27.52
N ARG A 215 12.02 51.08 -26.94
CA ARG A 215 12.99 51.99 -27.58
C ARG A 215 14.08 51.19 -28.30
N ARG A 216 14.08 51.21 -29.64
CA ARG A 216 15.09 50.52 -30.47
C ARG A 216 16.49 50.97 -30.05
N ARG A 217 17.29 50.04 -29.51
CA ARG A 217 18.72 50.26 -29.24
C ARG A 217 19.42 50.54 -30.57
N ARG A 218 19.98 51.75 -30.73
CA ARG A 218 20.84 52.09 -31.86
C ARG A 218 22.10 51.22 -31.82
N GLN A 219 22.19 50.28 -32.76
CA GLN A 219 23.38 49.45 -32.98
C GLN A 219 24.52 50.37 -33.43
N LYS A 220 25.58 50.47 -32.61
CA LYS A 220 26.79 51.24 -32.98
C LYS A 220 27.49 50.55 -34.15
N TRP A 221 27.47 51.21 -35.29
CA TRP A 221 28.26 50.90 -36.48
C TRP A 221 29.75 50.86 -36.11
N ARG A 222 30.39 49.69 -36.16
CA ARG A 222 31.85 49.59 -36.06
C ARG A 222 32.45 50.05 -37.40
N LYS A 223 33.22 51.13 -37.36
CA LYS A 223 34.04 51.60 -38.49
C LYS A 223 35.06 50.51 -38.87
N GLN A 224 35.06 50.15 -40.14
CA GLN A 224 36.20 49.48 -40.79
C GLN A 224 37.45 50.33 -40.63
N ARG A 225 38.58 49.71 -40.30
CA ARG A 225 39.90 50.22 -40.69
C ARG A 225 40.57 49.14 -41.53
N LYS A 226 40.89 49.53 -42.76
CA LYS A 226 41.79 48.83 -43.69
C LYS A 226 43.24 49.19 -43.31
N TYR A 227 44.11 48.22 -43.58
CA TYR A 227 45.57 48.19 -43.51
C TYR A 227 46.17 48.08 -42.11
#